data_AF-A0A364NZV1-F1
#
_entry.id   AF-A0A364NZV1-F1
#
_cell.length_a   1.000
_cell.length_b   1.000
_cell.length_c   1.000
_cell.angle_alpha   90.00
_cell.angle_beta   90.00
_cell.angle_gamma   90.00
#
_symmetry.space_group_name_H-M   'P 1'
#
loop_
_entity.id
_entity.type
_entity.pdbx_description
1 polymer ?
#
loop_
_entity_poly.entity_id
_entity_poly.type
_entity_poly.pdbx_seq_one_letter_code
_entity_poly.pdbx_strand_id
1 'polypeptide(L)'
;MAKGTDLDEDDKIRVLKALAFRIHRKLPADEAMAEVLDQESKGGRNRAFRPAKEALDADGFLAAMLAVGLLGEEAASVMAVVVDAHDHRLLSSALTKLAEHLESLL
;
A
#
# COMPACT_ATOMS: atom_id res chain seq x y z
N MET A 1 -10.17 10.38 -22.59
CA MET A 1 -10.09 10.35 -21.11
C MET A 1 -9.97 8.89 -20.72
N ALA A 2 -8.83 8.46 -20.20
CA ALA A 2 -8.53 7.04 -19.99
C ALA A 2 -9.34 6.49 -18.81
N LYS A 3 -10.11 5.43 -19.04
CA LYS A 3 -10.78 4.63 -18.00
C LYS A 3 -9.69 4.08 -17.07
N GLY A 4 -9.83 4.38 -15.78
CA GLY A 4 -8.82 4.27 -14.75
C GLY A 4 -8.16 2.90 -14.65
N THR A 5 -6.85 2.94 -14.43
CA THR A 5 -5.97 1.83 -14.04
C THR A 5 -6.16 1.53 -12.55
N ASP A 6 -7.41 1.55 -12.07
CA ASP A 6 -7.71 1.55 -10.64
C ASP A 6 -7.71 0.12 -10.13
N LEU A 7 -7.05 -0.12 -8.99
CA LEU A 7 -7.13 -1.39 -8.28
C LEU A 7 -8.58 -1.61 -7.81
N ASP A 8 -9.11 -2.81 -8.05
CA ASP A 8 -10.36 -3.22 -7.41
C ASP A 8 -10.14 -3.47 -5.91
N GLU A 9 -11.23 -3.71 -5.19
CA GLU A 9 -11.17 -3.88 -3.73
C GLU A 9 -10.40 -5.15 -3.34
N ASP A 10 -10.54 -6.25 -4.09
CA ASP A 10 -9.80 -7.49 -3.88
C ASP A 10 -8.29 -7.27 -4.01
N ASP A 11 -7.87 -6.45 -4.98
CA ASP A 11 -6.48 -6.08 -5.18
C ASP A 11 -5.94 -5.23 -4.04
N LYS A 12 -6.71 -4.24 -3.57
CA LYS A 12 -6.31 -3.43 -2.43
C LYS A 12 -6.14 -4.30 -1.19
N ILE A 13 -7.09 -5.18 -0.91
CA ILE A 13 -7.04 -6.11 0.23
C ILE A 13 -5.78 -6.99 0.12
N ARG A 14 -5.51 -7.57 -1.05
CA ARG A 14 -4.34 -8.41 -1.30
C ARG A 14 -3.02 -7.65 -1.07
N VAL A 15 -2.90 -6.44 -1.61
CA VAL A 15 -1.71 -5.58 -1.45
C VAL A 15 -1.51 -5.19 0.02
N LEU A 16 -2.57 -4.77 0.71
CA LEU A 16 -2.50 -4.41 2.13
C LEU A 16 -2.09 -5.60 3.01
N LYS A 17 -2.66 -6.79 2.79
CA LYS A 17 -2.26 -8.03 3.49
C LYS A 17 -0.78 -8.37 3.21
N ALA A 18 -0.32 -8.20 1.97
CA ALA A 18 1.06 -8.45 1.58
C ALA A 18 2.07 -7.48 2.22
N LEU A 19 1.70 -6.20 2.34
CA LEU A 19 2.49 -5.18 3.05
C LEU A 19 2.54 -5.47 4.55
N ALA A 20 1.37 -5.71 5.17
CA ALA A 20 1.25 -6.00 6.59
C ALA A 20 2.14 -7.18 7.00
N PHE A 21 2.16 -8.25 6.20
CA PHE A 21 3.01 -9.43 6.43
C PHE A 21 4.51 -9.10 6.42
N ARG A 22 4.98 -8.30 5.45
CA ARG A 22 6.40 -7.93 5.33
C ARG A 22 6.86 -7.03 6.46
N ILE A 23 6.06 -6.02 6.76
CA ILE A 23 6.34 -5.07 7.84
C ILE A 23 6.30 -5.78 9.19
N HIS A 24 5.39 -6.75 9.37
CA HIS A 24 5.40 -7.62 10.56
C HIS A 24 6.73 -8.36 10.74
N ARG A 25 7.36 -8.77 9.63
CA ARG A 25 8.68 -9.41 9.61
C ARG A 25 9.85 -8.42 9.68
N LYS A 26 9.58 -7.18 10.09
CA LYS A 26 10.54 -6.08 10.29
C LYS A 26 11.21 -5.58 9.01
N LEU A 27 10.61 -5.83 7.85
CA LEU A 27 11.04 -5.16 6.64
C LEU A 27 10.62 -3.68 6.73
N PRO A 28 11.51 -2.71 6.44
CA PRO A 28 11.15 -1.29 6.39
C PRO A 28 9.99 -1.03 5.42
N ALA A 29 9.18 -0.01 5.69
CA ALA A 29 7.95 0.25 4.93
C ALA A 29 8.23 0.50 3.44
N ASP A 30 9.26 1.29 3.11
CA ASP A 30 9.65 1.58 1.73
C ASP A 30 10.13 0.31 1.01
N GLU A 31 10.97 -0.49 1.65
CA GLU A 31 11.46 -1.76 1.10
C GLU A 31 10.31 -2.76 0.90
N ALA A 32 9.38 -2.85 1.86
CA ALA A 32 8.21 -3.69 1.75
C ALA A 32 7.29 -3.27 0.60
N MET A 33 7.11 -1.96 0.40
CA MET A 33 6.35 -1.44 -0.74
C MET A 33 7.06 -1.75 -2.05
N ALA A 34 8.36 -1.49 -2.16
CA ALA A 34 9.14 -1.79 -3.36
C ALA A 34 8.99 -3.27 -3.77
N GLU A 35 9.14 -4.19 -2.81
CA GLU A 35 8.98 -5.63 -3.07
C GLU A 35 7.57 -6.00 -3.55
N VAL A 36 6.52 -5.43 -2.94
CA VAL A 36 5.14 -5.72 -3.33
C VAL A 36 4.85 -5.17 -4.73
N LEU A 37 5.26 -3.93 -5.01
CA LEU A 37 5.10 -3.32 -6.32
C LEU A 37 5.87 -4.09 -7.41
N ASP A 38 7.06 -4.60 -7.11
CA ASP A 38 7.83 -5.44 -8.02
C ASP A 38 7.16 -6.78 -8.31
N GLN A 39 6.59 -7.42 -7.29
CA GLN A 39 5.85 -8.66 -7.47
C GLN A 39 4.61 -8.46 -8.33
N GLU A 40 3.82 -7.41 -8.08
CA GLU A 40 2.62 -7.13 -8.85
C GLU A 40 2.95 -6.68 -10.29
N SER A 41 4.01 -5.91 -10.50
CA SER A 41 4.48 -5.54 -11.85
C SER A 41 4.88 -6.76 -12.68
N LYS A 42 5.51 -7.77 -12.07
CA LYS A 42 5.87 -9.03 -12.76
C LYS A 42 4.65 -9.86 -13.16
N GLY A 43 3.52 -9.68 -12.48
CA GLY A 43 2.23 -10.29 -12.81
C GLY A 43 1.52 -9.68 -14.02
N GLY A 44 2.19 -8.85 -14.84
CA GLY A 44 1.61 -8.22 -16.02
C GLY A 44 0.87 -6.90 -15.74
N ARG A 45 0.88 -6.43 -14.48
CA ARG A 45 0.15 -5.24 -14.03
C ARG A 45 1.00 -3.99 -13.94
N ASN A 46 2.15 -3.98 -14.60
CA ASN A 46 3.14 -2.92 -14.48
C ASN A 46 2.56 -1.51 -14.70
N ARG A 47 1.60 -1.37 -15.62
CA ARG A 47 0.96 -0.07 -15.89
C ARG A 47 0.18 0.49 -14.68
N ALA A 48 -0.46 -0.37 -13.88
CA ALA A 48 -1.23 0.04 -12.71
C ALA A 48 -0.33 0.46 -11.55
N PHE A 49 0.82 -0.20 -11.39
CA PHE A 49 1.72 0.01 -10.26
C PHE A 49 2.89 0.97 -10.54
N ARG A 50 3.13 1.34 -11.81
CA ARG A 50 4.20 2.28 -12.18
C ARG A 50 4.12 3.63 -11.43
N PRO A 51 2.96 4.31 -11.34
CA PRO A 51 2.88 5.58 -10.61
C PRO A 51 3.27 5.44 -9.12
N ALA A 52 2.95 4.29 -8.52
CA ALA A 52 3.31 3.98 -7.15
C ALA A 52 4.82 3.82 -6.96
N LYS A 53 5.52 3.22 -7.94
CA LYS A 53 6.99 3.11 -7.92
C LYS A 53 7.65 4.47 -8.03
N GLU A 54 7.19 5.27 -8.98
CA GLU A 54 7.70 6.64 -9.17
C GLU A 54 7.48 7.49 -7.91
N ALA A 55 6.31 7.37 -7.27
CA ALA A 55 6.03 8.06 -6.01
C ALA A 55 6.83 7.51 -4.82
N LEU A 56 7.09 6.20 -4.77
CA LEU A 56 7.93 5.59 -3.73
C LEU A 56 9.35 6.13 -3.79
N ASP A 57 9.93 6.19 -4.99
CA ASP A 57 11.30 6.66 -5.20
C ASP A 57 11.45 8.16 -4.89
N ALA A 58 10.42 8.96 -5.13
CA ALA A 58 10.43 10.40 -4.93
C ALA A 58 10.12 10.81 -3.48
N ASP A 59 9.03 10.26 -2.92
CA ASP A 59 8.35 10.79 -1.75
C ASP A 59 8.07 9.72 -0.67
N GLY A 60 8.41 8.45 -0.93
CA GLY A 60 8.35 7.36 0.05
C GLY A 60 7.00 6.64 0.17
N PHE A 61 6.90 5.80 1.20
CA PHE A 61 5.82 4.83 1.42
C PHE A 61 4.41 5.40 1.27
N LEU A 62 4.11 6.51 1.95
CA LEU A 62 2.75 7.09 1.97
C LEU A 62 2.35 7.64 0.60
N ALA A 63 3.27 8.28 -0.11
CA ALA A 63 3.02 8.78 -1.45
C ALA A 63 2.73 7.63 -2.41
N ALA A 64 3.46 6.50 -2.29
CA ALA A 64 3.20 5.29 -3.05
C ALA A 64 1.81 4.69 -2.76
N MET A 65 1.38 4.67 -1.49
CA MET A 65 0.04 4.19 -1.12
C MET A 65 -1.08 5.04 -1.74
N LEU A 66 -0.91 6.36 -1.73
CA LEU A 66 -1.85 7.30 -2.36
C LEU A 66 -1.86 7.12 -3.89
N ALA A 67 -0.68 7.05 -4.50
CA ALA A 67 -0.54 6.95 -5.96
C ALA A 67 -1.19 5.69 -6.55
N VAL A 68 -1.26 4.59 -5.78
CA VAL A 68 -1.93 3.35 -6.20
C VAL A 68 -3.34 3.19 -5.64
N GLY A 69 -3.84 4.21 -4.92
CA GLY A 69 -5.21 4.25 -4.41
C GLY A 69 -5.52 3.26 -3.29
N LEU A 70 -4.52 2.85 -2.49
CA LEU A 70 -4.74 2.04 -1.28
C LEU A 70 -5.41 2.84 -0.17
N LEU A 71 -5.23 4.16 -0.17
CA LEU A 71 -5.76 5.09 0.81
C LEU A 71 -6.40 6.28 0.10
N GLY A 72 -7.47 6.81 0.69
CA GLY A 72 -7.92 8.18 0.43
C GLY A 72 -7.09 9.20 1.21
N GLU A 73 -7.27 10.49 0.90
CA GLU A 73 -6.49 11.59 1.50
C GLU A 73 -6.66 11.64 3.04
N GLU A 74 -7.88 11.47 3.55
CA GLU A 74 -8.16 11.48 4.98
C GLU A 74 -7.46 10.32 5.69
N ALA A 75 -7.53 9.11 5.11
CA ALA A 75 -6.88 7.93 5.67
C ALA A 75 -5.35 8.05 5.62
N ALA A 76 -4.79 8.70 4.59
CA ALA A 76 -3.36 8.96 4.50
C ALA A 76 -2.86 9.90 5.61
N SER A 77 -3.65 10.90 6.00
CA SER A 77 -3.29 11.80 7.12
C SER A 77 -3.14 11.05 8.45
N VAL A 78 -4.02 10.07 8.72
CA VAL A 78 -3.94 9.22 9.91
C VAL A 78 -2.80 8.21 9.78
N MET A 79 -2.61 7.62 8.59
CA MET A 79 -1.53 6.67 8.34
C MET A 79 -0.15 7.34 8.50
N ALA A 80 -0.02 8.63 8.20
CA ALA A 80 1.22 9.36 8.42
C ALA A 80 1.68 9.29 9.89
N VAL A 81 0.76 9.51 10.83
CA VAL A 81 1.03 9.39 12.28
C VAL A 81 1.49 7.98 12.64
N VAL A 82 0.91 6.95 12.00
CA VAL A 82 1.28 5.55 12.23
C VAL A 82 2.69 5.23 11.70
N VAL A 83 3.05 5.79 10.54
CA VAL A 83 4.39 5.64 9.95
C VAL A 83 5.44 6.37 10.80
N ASP A 84 5.15 7.60 11.23
CA ASP A 84 6.04 8.43 12.05
C ASP A 84 6.30 7.85 13.45
N ALA A 85 5.40 6.98 13.94
CA ALA A 85 5.60 6.27 15.20
C ALA A 85 6.77 5.27 15.13
N HIS A 86 7.26 4.92 13.94
CA HIS A 86 8.35 3.95 13.70
C HIS A 86 8.15 2.59 14.39
N ASP A 87 6.89 2.20 14.62
CA ASP A 87 6.53 0.91 15.20
C ASP A 87 5.97 -0.02 14.12
N HIS A 88 6.80 -0.98 13.69
CA HIS A 88 6.41 -1.99 12.69
C HIS A 88 5.20 -2.83 13.11
N ARG A 89 4.99 -3.07 14.41
CA ARG A 89 3.82 -3.83 14.89
C ARG A 89 2.57 -3.00 14.74
N LEU A 90 2.64 -1.70 15.06
CA LEU A 90 1.54 -0.78 14.89
C LEU A 90 1.18 -0.62 13.41
N LEU A 91 2.17 -0.36 12.55
CA LEU A 91 1.96 -0.19 11.11
C LEU A 91 1.40 -1.46 10.46
N SER A 92 1.99 -2.62 10.75
CA SER A 92 1.47 -3.92 10.29
C SER A 92 0.01 -4.12 10.74
N SER A 93 -0.31 -3.85 12.00
CA SER A 93 -1.67 -4.01 12.54
C SER A 93 -2.66 -3.04 11.88
N ALA A 94 -2.26 -1.80 11.63
CA ALA A 94 -3.09 -0.81 10.94
C ALA A 94 -3.43 -1.25 9.52
N LEU A 95 -2.44 -1.74 8.76
CA LEU A 95 -2.63 -2.27 7.41
C LEU A 95 -3.53 -3.51 7.40
N THR A 96 -3.36 -4.42 8.35
CA THR A 96 -4.26 -5.58 8.53
C THR A 96 -5.70 -5.14 8.80
N LYS A 97 -5.91 -4.19 9.72
CA LYS A 97 -7.25 -3.70 10.06
C LYS A 97 -7.92 -2.96 8.91
N LEU A 98 -7.14 -2.24 8.11
CA LEU A 98 -7.63 -1.60 6.90
C LEU A 98 -8.09 -2.65 5.87
N ALA A 99 -7.30 -3.70 5.66
CA ALA A 99 -7.67 -4.79 4.77
C ALA A 99 -8.94 -5.52 5.24
N GLU A 100 -9.05 -5.82 6.54
CA GLU A 100 -10.23 -6.43 7.14
C GLU A 100 -11.47 -5.54 6.99
N HIS A 101 -11.32 -4.22 7.10
CA HIS A 101 -12.42 -3.29 6.88
C HIS A 101 -12.91 -3.32 5.43
N LEU A 102 -12.00 -3.26 4.45
CA LEU A 102 -12.37 -3.36 3.03
C LEU A 102 -13.06 -4.71 2.73
N GLU A 103 -12.54 -5.81 3.29
CA GLU A 103 -13.12 -7.13 3.15
C GLU A 103 -14.55 -7.22 3.74
N SER A 104 -14.87 -6.42 4.76
CA SER A 104 -16.21 -6.38 5.35
C SER A 104 -17.24 -5.58 4.53
N LEU A 105 -16.79 -4.84 3.51
CA LEU A 105 -17.65 -4.04 2.63
C LEU A 105 -18.08 -4.79 1.37
N LEU A 106 -17.43 -5.94 1.09
CA LEU A 106 -17.72 -6.86 -0.01
C LEU A 106 -18.88 -7.81 0.31
#